data_AF-A0A0Q4SQ05-F1
#
_entry.id   AF-A0A0Q4SQ05-F1
#
_cell.length_a   1.000
_cell.length_b   1.000
_cell.length_c   1.000
_cell.angle_alpha   90.00
_cell.angle_beta   90.00
_cell.angle_gamma   90.00
#
_symmetry.space_group_name_H-M   'P 1'
#
loop_
_entity.id
_entity.type
_entity.pdbx_description
1 polymer ?
#
loop_
_entity_poly.entity_id
_entity_poly.type
_entity_poly.pdbx_seq_one_letter_code
_entity_poly.pdbx_strand_id
1 'polypeptide(L)'
;MKPQIRILFYSILFFLYLSTTSLLLTLGEMLKADPYIVLGCGFAILNLIYAFFALKWTTLLNIICSIVIAALSLFLAVKFTNLHFFINYDPYQVKTAIFANAVFSIIFWEIIYQVKNRKQTK
;
A
#
# COMPACT_ATOMS: atom_id res chain seq x y z
N MET A 1 -9.52 -17.09 -5.28
CA MET A 1 -8.11 -17.55 -5.32
C MET A 1 -7.82 -18.46 -4.13
N LYS A 2 -6.95 -19.47 -4.32
CA LYS A 2 -6.46 -20.30 -3.20
C LYS A 2 -5.73 -19.42 -2.18
N PRO A 3 -5.81 -19.70 -0.86
CA PRO A 3 -5.17 -18.90 0.17
C PRO A 3 -3.66 -18.74 -0.02
N GLN A 4 -2.97 -19.80 -0.43
CA GLN A 4 -1.52 -19.81 -0.68
C GLN A 4 -1.09 -18.78 -1.74
N ILE A 5 -1.85 -18.68 -2.83
CA ILE A 5 -1.58 -17.75 -3.93
C ILE A 5 -1.79 -16.30 -3.49
N ARG A 6 -2.79 -16.04 -2.64
CA ARG A 6 -3.03 -14.71 -2.07
C ARG A 6 -1.89 -14.26 -1.17
N ILE A 7 -1.42 -15.13 -0.28
CA ILE A 7 -0.27 -14.85 0.59
C ILE A 7 0.96 -14.54 -0.25
N LEU A 8 1.21 -15.30 -1.33
CA LEU A 8 2.30 -15.01 -2.25
C LEU A 8 2.20 -13.60 -2.86
N PHE A 9 1.02 -13.23 -3.37
CA PHE A 9 0.79 -11.90 -3.94
C PHE A 9 0.96 -10.77 -2.91
N TYR A 10 0.49 -10.97 -1.67
CA TYR A 10 0.69 -10.00 -0.59
C TYR A 10 2.15 -9.86 -0.19
N SER A 11 2.91 -10.96 -0.14
CA SER A 11 4.35 -10.90 0.09
C SER A 11 5.06 -10.14 -1.03
N ILE A 12 4.70 -10.37 -2.29
CA ILE A 12 5.27 -9.61 -3.42
C ILE A 12 4.95 -8.11 -3.29
N LEU A 13 3.69 -7.77 -2.98
CA LEU A 13 3.28 -6.39 -2.76
C LEU A 13 4.07 -5.74 -1.61
N PHE A 14 4.27 -6.48 -0.52
CA PHE A 14 5.07 -6.04 0.61
C PHE A 14 6.51 -5.68 0.22
N PHE A 15 7.19 -6.58 -0.49
CA PHE A 15 8.56 -6.34 -0.95
C PHE A 15 8.64 -5.18 -1.95
N LEU A 16 7.63 -5.04 -2.83
CA LEU A 16 7.55 -3.90 -3.76
C LEU A 16 7.41 -2.58 -3.01
N TYR A 17 6.60 -2.51 -1.94
CA TYR A 17 6.49 -1.30 -1.13
C TYR A 17 7.84 -0.91 -0.51
N LEU A 18 8.55 -1.89 0.07
CA LEU A 18 9.85 -1.65 0.70
C LEU A 18 10.91 -1.16 -0.30
N SER A 19 11.03 -1.82 -1.46
CA SER A 19 12.06 -1.48 -2.46
C SER A 19 11.74 -0.19 -3.22
N THR A 20 10.46 0.10 -3.47
CA THR A 20 10.05 1.26 -4.27
C THR A 20 10.06 2.55 -3.45
N THR A 21 9.93 2.48 -2.12
CA THR A 21 9.87 3.71 -1.30
C THR A 21 11.13 4.56 -1.41
N SER A 22 12.32 3.95 -1.38
CA SER A 22 13.58 4.69 -1.55
C SER A 22 13.65 5.34 -2.93
N LEU A 23 13.30 4.61 -4.00
CA LEU A 23 13.23 5.14 -5.35
C LEU A 23 12.26 6.32 -5.48
N LEU A 24 11.07 6.21 -4.89
CA LEU A 24 10.05 7.27 -4.89
C LEU A 24 10.52 8.52 -4.16
N LEU A 25 11.19 8.36 -3.02
CA LEU A 25 11.73 9.49 -2.26
C LEU A 25 12.83 10.22 -3.05
N THR A 26 13.79 9.49 -3.61
CA THR A 26 14.84 10.10 -4.46
C THR A 26 14.23 10.80 -5.68
N LEU A 27 13.22 10.20 -6.30
CA LEU A 27 12.50 10.82 -7.42
C LEU A 27 11.79 12.10 -6.97
N GLY A 28 11.16 12.10 -5.79
CA GLY A 28 10.54 13.29 -5.21
C GLY A 28 11.52 14.42 -4.91
N GLU A 29 12.71 14.09 -4.41
CA GLU A 29 13.80 15.05 -4.19
C GLU A 29 14.26 15.69 -5.52
N MET A 30 14.41 14.90 -6.58
CA MET A 30 14.77 15.42 -7.91
C MET A 30 13.69 16.34 -8.49
N LEU A 31 12.42 16.02 -8.27
CA LEU A 31 11.27 16.79 -8.73
C LEU A 31 10.95 18.00 -7.84
N LYS A 32 11.65 18.19 -6.70
CA LYS A 32 11.36 19.21 -5.67
C LYS A 32 9.87 19.22 -5.26
N ALA A 33 9.26 18.04 -5.26
CA ALA A 33 7.85 17.86 -4.95
C ALA A 33 7.66 17.45 -3.48
N ASP A 34 6.45 17.64 -2.96
CA ASP A 34 6.12 17.19 -1.60
C ASP A 34 6.25 15.65 -1.49
N PRO A 35 7.03 15.12 -0.54
CA PRO A 35 7.25 13.68 -0.39
C PRO A 35 5.96 12.88 -0.23
N TYR A 36 4.95 13.41 0.47
CA TYR A 36 3.69 12.71 0.69
C TYR A 36 2.87 12.61 -0.59
N ILE A 37 2.91 13.63 -1.45
CA ILE A 37 2.23 13.60 -2.75
C ILE A 37 2.91 12.57 -3.66
N VAL A 38 4.25 12.58 -3.72
CA VAL A 38 5.02 11.65 -4.56
C VAL A 38 4.81 10.21 -4.10
N LEU A 39 4.90 9.95 -2.79
CA LEU A 39 4.64 8.62 -2.23
C LEU A 39 3.21 8.17 -2.46
N GLY A 40 2.21 9.03 -2.21
CA GLY A 40 0.81 8.72 -2.43
C GLY A 40 0.51 8.34 -3.88
N CYS A 41 0.96 9.14 -4.84
CA CYS A 41 0.84 8.85 -6.27
C CYS A 41 1.60 7.58 -6.67
N GLY A 42 2.83 7.41 -6.17
CA GLY A 42 3.64 6.22 -6.42
C GLY A 42 2.97 4.93 -5.96
N PHE A 43 2.48 4.90 -4.72
CA PHE A 43 1.76 3.75 -4.19
C PHE A 43 0.41 3.54 -4.86
N ALA A 44 -0.27 4.59 -5.33
CA ALA A 44 -1.49 4.45 -6.12
C ALA A 44 -1.20 3.73 -7.46
N ILE A 45 -0.12 4.09 -8.15
CA ILE A 45 0.32 3.41 -9.39
C ILE A 45 0.70 1.96 -9.09
N LEU A 46 1.46 1.72 -8.01
CA LEU A 46 1.87 0.37 -7.60
C LEU A 46 0.65 -0.51 -7.28
N ASN A 47 -0.32 0.02 -6.54
CA ASN A 47 -1.59 -0.65 -6.25
C ASN A 47 -2.40 -0.92 -7.51
N LEU A 48 -2.36 0.00 -8.48
CA LEU A 48 -3.07 -0.15 -9.74
C LEU A 48 -2.47 -1.29 -10.57
N ILE A 49 -1.15 -1.32 -10.72
CA ILE A 49 -0.43 -2.45 -11.36
C ILE A 49 -0.83 -3.75 -10.65
N TYR A 50 -0.74 -3.77 -9.32
CA TYR A 50 -1.14 -4.94 -8.53
C TYR A 50 -2.59 -5.37 -8.79
N ALA A 51 -3.54 -4.44 -8.83
CA ALA A 51 -4.96 -4.73 -9.04
C ALA A 51 -5.24 -5.36 -10.41
N PHE A 52 -4.59 -4.84 -11.46
CA PHE A 52 -4.76 -5.36 -12.82
C PHE A 52 -4.14 -6.75 -13.01
N PHE A 53 -2.94 -6.99 -12.46
CA PHE A 53 -2.25 -8.27 -12.63
C PHE A 53 -2.77 -9.35 -11.68
N ALA A 54 -3.06 -9.04 -10.42
CA ALA A 54 -3.45 -10.02 -9.42
C ALA A 54 -4.96 -10.27 -9.38
N LEU A 55 -5.79 -9.22 -9.36
CA LEU A 55 -7.22 -9.39 -9.08
C LEU A 55 -8.09 -9.59 -10.33
N LYS A 56 -7.70 -9.04 -11.49
CA LYS A 56 -8.46 -9.13 -12.76
C LYS A 56 -9.94 -8.72 -12.60
N TRP A 57 -10.23 -7.69 -11.81
CA TRP A 57 -11.59 -7.16 -11.63
C TRP A 57 -11.93 -6.09 -12.65
N THR A 58 -13.13 -5.51 -12.55
CA THR A 58 -13.57 -4.41 -13.41
C THR A 58 -12.62 -3.21 -13.26
N THR A 59 -12.24 -2.63 -14.40
CA THR A 59 -11.25 -1.55 -14.52
C THR A 59 -11.54 -0.40 -13.56
N LEU A 60 -12.80 0.04 -13.49
CA LEU A 60 -13.22 1.17 -12.67
C LEU A 60 -13.06 0.89 -11.16
N LEU A 61 -13.36 -0.33 -10.72
CA LEU A 61 -13.24 -0.71 -9.31
C LEU A 61 -11.76 -0.80 -8.90
N ASN A 62 -10.91 -1.34 -9.78
CA ASN A 62 -9.46 -1.38 -9.54
C ASN A 62 -8.86 0.01 -9.35
N ILE A 63 -9.24 0.97 -10.19
CA ILE A 63 -8.73 2.35 -10.11
C ILE A 63 -9.13 2.98 -8.78
N ILE A 64 -10.43 2.96 -8.46
CA ILE A 64 -10.94 3.59 -7.23
C ILE A 64 -10.31 2.94 -6.00
N CYS A 65 -10.30 1.61 -5.91
CA CYS A 65 -9.69 0.91 -4.78
C CYS A 65 -8.20 1.22 -4.66
N SER A 66 -7.45 1.30 -5.76
CA SER A 66 -6.01 1.55 -5.70
C SER A 66 -5.68 2.93 -5.13
N ILE A 67 -6.43 3.96 -5.55
CA ILE A 67 -6.27 5.34 -5.07
C ILE A 67 -6.69 5.44 -3.60
N VAL A 68 -7.87 4.89 -3.25
CA VAL A 68 -8.40 4.95 -1.87
C VAL A 68 -7.50 4.20 -0.91
N ILE A 69 -7.00 3.02 -1.28
CA ILE A 69 -6.08 2.24 -0.45
C ILE A 69 -4.79 3.02 -0.23
N ALA A 70 -4.19 3.61 -1.27
CA ALA A 70 -2.94 4.36 -1.15
C ALA A 70 -3.09 5.57 -0.21
N ALA A 71 -4.19 6.31 -0.33
CA ALA A 71 -4.46 7.46 0.54
C ALA A 71 -4.69 7.02 2.00
N LEU A 72 -5.53 6.00 2.22
CA LEU A 72 -5.84 5.50 3.56
C LEU A 72 -4.63 4.85 4.24
N SER A 73 -3.85 4.04 3.52
CA SER A 73 -2.69 3.35 4.08
C SER A 73 -1.61 4.33 4.49
N LEU A 74 -1.37 5.37 3.68
CA LEU A 74 -0.39 6.41 3.97
C LEU A 74 -0.85 7.30 5.15
N PHE A 75 -2.14 7.66 5.19
CA PHE A 75 -2.70 8.39 6.33
C PHE A 75 -2.59 7.59 7.64
N LEU A 76 -2.97 6.31 7.62
CA LEU A 76 -2.82 5.43 8.79
C LEU A 76 -1.37 5.22 9.18
N ALA A 77 -0.45 5.11 8.22
CA ALA A 77 0.98 4.97 8.49
C ALA A 77 1.52 6.18 9.26
N VAL A 78 1.17 7.40 8.84
CA VAL A 78 1.57 8.63 9.55
C VAL A 78 0.95 8.70 10.95
N LYS A 79 -0.32 8.28 11.11
CA LYS A 79 -0.92 8.22 12.45
C LYS A 79 -0.26 7.16 13.34
N PHE A 80 0.16 6.05 12.76
CA PHE A 80 0.82 4.97 13.47
C PHE A 80 2.23 5.37 13.94
N THR A 81 2.99 6.10 13.11
CA THR A 81 4.33 6.58 13.51
C THR A 81 4.25 7.61 14.63
N ASN A 82 3.24 8.49 14.60
CA ASN A 82 2.98 9.46 15.65
C ASN A 82 2.63 8.84 17.01
N LEU A 83 2.41 7.53 17.12
CA LEU A 83 2.25 6.85 18.41
C LEU A 83 3.60 6.55 19.07
N HIS A 84 4.72 6.81 18.40
CA HIS A 84 6.10 6.67 18.90
C HIS A 84 6.43 5.30 19.52
N PHE A 85 5.68 4.24 19.21
CA PHE A 85 5.85 2.90 19.81
C PHE A 85 7.27 2.32 19.68
N PHE A 86 7.97 2.64 18.59
CA PHE A 86 9.28 2.06 18.26
C PHE A 86 10.42 3.08 18.24
N ILE A 87 10.32 4.16 19.01
CA ILE A 87 11.29 5.27 18.95
C ILE A 87 12.73 4.85 19.26
N ASN A 88 12.91 3.83 20.09
CA ASN A 88 14.23 3.29 20.46
C ASN A 88 14.92 2.52 19.31
N TYR A 89 14.14 2.03 18.33
CA TYR A 89 14.64 1.24 17.20
C TYR A 89 14.69 2.04 15.90
N ASP A 90 13.83 3.05 15.76
CA ASP A 90 13.75 3.91 14.58
C ASP A 90 13.56 5.37 15.00
N PRO A 91 14.65 6.09 15.32
CA PRO A 91 14.60 7.48 15.82
C PRO A 91 13.93 8.44 14.83
N TYR A 92 14.05 8.15 13.52
CA TYR A 92 13.48 8.95 12.45
C TYR A 92 12.09 8.44 12.02
N GLN A 93 11.63 7.31 12.55
CA GLN A 93 10.33 6.67 12.28
C GLN A 93 10.05 6.33 10.81
N VAL A 94 11.03 6.50 9.92
CA VAL A 94 10.88 6.30 8.49
C VAL A 94 10.64 4.83 8.19
N LYS A 95 11.40 3.92 8.80
CA LYS A 95 11.25 2.47 8.59
C LYS A 95 9.89 2.01 9.11
N THR A 96 9.48 2.53 10.25
CA THR A 96 8.18 2.26 10.88
C THR A 96 7.03 2.71 9.97
N ALA A 97 7.13 3.90 9.37
CA ALA A 97 6.13 4.42 8.44
C ALA A 97 5.99 3.54 7.19
N ILE A 98 7.12 3.13 6.60
CA ILE A 98 7.13 2.31 5.39
C ILE A 98 6.50 0.94 5.66
N PHE A 99 6.90 0.30 6.76
CA PHE A 99 6.34 -0.98 7.17
C PHE A 99 4.83 -0.87 7.44
N ALA A 100 4.41 0.14 8.20
CA ALA A 100 3.00 0.36 8.50
C ALA A 100 2.18 0.55 7.22
N ASN A 101 2.66 1.37 6.28
CA ASN A 101 1.99 1.61 5.01
C ASN A 101 1.81 0.31 4.20
N ALA A 102 2.87 -0.51 4.09
CA ALA A 102 2.81 -1.79 3.38
C ALA A 102 1.81 -2.77 4.03
N VAL A 103 1.84 -2.89 5.36
CA VAL A 103 0.93 -3.76 6.11
C VAL A 103 -0.52 -3.31 5.98
N PHE A 104 -0.80 -2.01 6.13
CA PHE A 104 -2.16 -1.47 5.98
C PHE A 104 -2.70 -1.67 4.56
N SER A 105 -1.87 -1.47 3.53
CA SER A 105 -2.25 -1.70 2.14
C SER A 105 -2.67 -3.17 1.89
N ILE A 106 -1.92 -4.13 2.43
CA ILE A 106 -2.25 -5.56 2.34
C ILE A 106 -3.57 -5.87 3.05
N ILE A 107 -3.76 -5.34 4.26
CA ILE A 107 -5.00 -5.54 5.02
C ILE A 107 -6.20 -4.98 4.25
N PHE A 108 -6.08 -3.79 3.66
CA PHE A 108 -7.17 -3.23 2.86
C PHE A 108 -7.48 -4.06 1.62
N TRP A 109 -6.47 -4.55 0.92
CA TRP A 109 -6.70 -5.46 -0.21
C TRP A 109 -7.39 -6.76 0.20
N GLU A 110 -7.03 -7.32 1.36
CA GLU A 110 -7.69 -8.48 1.93
C GLU A 110 -9.17 -8.19 2.26
N ILE A 111 -9.45 -7.05 2.90
CA ILE A 111 -10.82 -6.63 3.22
C ILE A 111 -11.67 -6.54 1.95
N ILE A 112 -11.17 -5.86 0.91
CA ILE A 112 -11.92 -5.68 -0.34
C ILE A 112 -12.14 -7.03 -1.02
N TYR A 113 -11.14 -7.90 -1.02
CA TYR A 113 -11.27 -9.26 -1.55
C TYR A 113 -12.38 -10.05 -0.84
N GLN A 114 -12.41 -10.03 0.50
CA GLN A 114 -13.43 -10.71 1.30
C GLN A 114 -14.84 -10.14 1.08
N VAL A 115 -14.96 -8.80 1.04
CA VAL A 115 -16.24 -8.11 0.77
C VAL A 115 -16.78 -8.50 -0.60
N LYS A 116 -15.92 -8.56 -1.63
CA LYS A 116 -16.32 -8.98 -2.97
C LYS A 116 -16.77 -10.44 -2.99
N ASN A 117 -16.00 -11.34 -2.38
CA ASN A 117 -16.34 -12.77 -2.32
C ASN A 117 -17.72 -12.98 -1.68
N ARG A 118 -18.03 -12.29 -0.57
CA ARG A 118 -19.35 -12.37 0.09
C ARG A 118 -20.50 -11.87 -0.80
N LYS A 119 -20.27 -10.85 -1.63
CA LYS A 119 -21.28 -10.33 -2.57
C LYS A 119 -21.55 -11.25 -3.74
N GLN A 120 -20.61 -12.11 -4.13
CA GLN A 120 -20.82 -13.09 -5.21
C GLN A 120 -21.53 -14.36 -4.75
N THR A 121 -21.58 -14.62 -3.43
CA THR A 121 -22.27 -15.79 -2.85
C THR A 121 -23.71 -15.48 -2.44
N LYS A 122 -24.14 -14.22 -2.51
CA LYS A 122 -25.53 -13.79 -2.32
C LYS A 122 -26.17 -13.56 -3.67
#